data_AF-A0A1B8Q7B5-F1
#
_entry.id   AF-A0A1B8Q7B5-F1
#
_cell.length_a   1.000
_cell.length_b   1.000
_cell.length_c   1.000
_cell.angle_alpha   90.00
_cell.angle_beta   90.00
_cell.angle_gamma   90.00
#
_symmetry.space_group_name_H-M   'P 1'
#
loop_
_entity.id
_entity.type
_entity.pdbx_description
1 polymer ?
#
loop_
_entity_poly.entity_id
_entity_poly.type
_entity_poly.pdbx_seq_one_letter_code
_entity_poly.pdbx_strand_id
1 'polypeptide(L)'
;MSDVMPKKLPYLSHEEQQRITRLCVRCALLLMQYGAESVVVVDLTKRLGVALGVGGVECGLSFNAITLTTLYNGHCITTVRNTVHQGINVSILVQIQQIVLDVERQRQAGGRDEHAVTHTEKRLDNIDRTTYPNTLMAFFVGMSCACFAYLNGGGLAISLVTLVAGFCAIRTRMYLSAHHFNPFVVVIITAFVATLLGAVAYFLELGVNADVAVASSVLLLVPSFPIINALSDILKGYINMGVGRWMFATMLTLSACVGIVIALILLRIPHWGL
;
A
#
# COMPACT_ATOMS: atom_id res chain seq x y z
N MET A 1 -27.75 9.73 -41.35
CA MET A 1 -28.29 8.39 -41.03
C MET A 1 -27.23 7.71 -40.15
N SER A 2 -27.25 7.71 -38.83
CA SER A 2 -28.27 7.99 -37.81
C SER A 2 -27.64 8.86 -36.71
N ASP A 3 -28.38 9.88 -36.27
CA ASP A 3 -28.05 10.71 -35.13
C ASP A 3 -28.28 9.86 -33.87
N VAL A 4 -27.21 9.30 -33.30
CA VAL A 4 -27.28 8.56 -32.04
C VAL A 4 -27.45 9.60 -30.94
N MET A 5 -28.69 10.04 -30.74
CA MET A 5 -29.06 10.85 -29.58
C MET A 5 -28.51 10.16 -28.33
N PRO A 6 -27.70 10.84 -27.50
CA PRO A 6 -27.25 10.25 -26.25
C PRO A 6 -28.51 9.95 -25.42
N LYS A 7 -28.67 8.66 -25.09
CA LYS A 7 -29.79 8.14 -24.30
C LYS A 7 -29.93 9.02 -23.06
N LYS A 8 -30.97 9.87 -22.99
CA LYS A 8 -31.17 10.81 -21.88
C LYS A 8 -31.25 10.00 -20.59
N LEU A 9 -30.18 10.07 -19.80
CA LEU A 9 -30.15 9.48 -18.48
C LEU A 9 -31.22 10.19 -17.64
N PRO A 10 -31.94 9.46 -16.79
CA PRO A 10 -33.01 10.04 -15.98
C PRO A 10 -32.44 11.13 -15.07
N TYR A 11 -33.00 12.34 -15.13
CA TYR A 11 -32.50 13.56 -14.49
C TYR A 11 -32.03 13.31 -13.05
N LEU A 12 -30.72 13.44 -12.82
CA LEU A 12 -30.12 13.53 -11.48
C LEU A 12 -30.16 14.99 -11.02
N SER A 13 -30.48 15.22 -9.76
CA SER A 13 -30.30 16.54 -9.15
C SER A 13 -28.80 16.88 -9.06
N HIS A 14 -28.46 18.17 -9.12
CA HIS A 14 -27.08 18.63 -8.89
C HIS A 14 -26.54 18.17 -7.52
N GLU A 15 -27.40 18.13 -6.50
CA GLU A 15 -27.03 17.65 -5.16
C GLU A 15 -26.71 16.15 -5.15
N GLU A 16 -27.47 15.35 -5.90
CA GLU A 16 -27.22 13.91 -6.04
C GLU A 16 -25.90 13.66 -6.79
N GLN A 17 -25.66 14.40 -7.89
CA GLN A 17 -24.42 14.31 -8.64
C GLN A 17 -23.24 14.64 -7.73
N GLN A 18 -23.31 15.73 -6.95
CA GLN A 18 -22.28 16.11 -6.01
C GLN A 18 -22.03 15.03 -4.94
N ARG A 19 -23.09 14.37 -4.45
CA ARG A 19 -22.96 13.26 -3.49
C ARG A 19 -22.27 12.05 -4.10
N ILE A 20 -22.59 11.69 -5.35
CA ILE A 20 -21.90 10.64 -6.10
C ILE A 20 -20.44 11.01 -6.32
N THR A 21 -20.13 12.24 -6.74
CA THR A 21 -18.75 12.73 -6.91
C THR A 21 -17.96 12.57 -5.62
N ARG A 22 -18.52 13.00 -4.47
CA ARG A 22 -17.87 12.85 -3.15
C ARG A 22 -17.59 11.38 -2.81
N LEU A 23 -18.54 10.49 -3.08
CA LEU A 23 -18.40 9.06 -2.82
C LEU A 23 -17.32 8.43 -3.72
N CYS A 24 -17.31 8.76 -5.00
CA CYS A 24 -16.30 8.28 -5.96
C CYS A 24 -14.89 8.71 -5.57
N VAL A 25 -14.72 9.99 -5.21
CA VAL A 25 -13.42 10.51 -4.76
C VAL A 25 -12.99 9.85 -3.47
N ARG A 26 -13.91 9.61 -2.54
CA ARG A 26 -13.61 8.90 -1.29
C ARG A 26 -13.18 7.46 -1.53
N CYS A 27 -13.83 6.75 -2.45
CA CYS A 27 -13.41 5.43 -2.90
C CYS A 27 -11.99 5.46 -3.50
N ALA A 28 -11.73 6.39 -4.42
CA ALA A 28 -10.42 6.57 -5.03
C ALA A 28 -9.32 6.87 -3.99
N LEU A 29 -9.62 7.76 -3.03
CA LEU A 29 -8.74 8.10 -1.92
C LEU A 29 -8.40 6.84 -1.11
N LEU A 30 -9.40 6.09 -0.65
CA LEU A 30 -9.16 4.89 0.15
C LEU A 30 -8.31 3.85 -0.60
N LEU A 31 -8.63 3.59 -1.88
CA LEU A 31 -7.85 2.68 -2.71
C LEU A 31 -6.38 3.13 -2.81
N MET A 32 -6.15 4.42 -3.08
CA MET A 32 -4.80 4.97 -3.20
C MET A 32 -4.04 4.96 -1.87
N GLN A 33 -4.71 5.28 -0.74
CA GLN A 33 -4.12 5.32 0.60
C GLN A 33 -3.62 3.95 1.07
N TYR A 34 -4.34 2.87 0.72
CA TYR A 34 -3.97 1.50 1.09
C TYR A 34 -3.10 0.78 0.04
N GLY A 35 -2.58 1.53 -0.93
CA GLY A 35 -1.56 1.04 -1.86
C GLY A 35 -2.10 0.34 -3.11
N ALA A 36 -3.34 0.58 -3.52
CA ALA A 36 -3.83 0.06 -4.79
C ALA A 36 -3.00 0.56 -5.97
N GLU A 37 -2.94 -0.26 -7.02
CA GLU A 37 -2.36 0.13 -8.29
C GLU A 37 -3.15 1.27 -8.94
N SER A 38 -2.49 2.20 -9.63
CA SER A 38 -3.14 3.39 -10.20
C SER A 38 -4.25 3.03 -11.19
N VAL A 39 -4.04 2.01 -12.01
CA VAL A 39 -5.06 1.53 -12.96
C VAL A 39 -6.32 1.01 -12.24
N VAL A 40 -6.15 0.31 -11.12
CA VAL A 40 -7.26 -0.24 -10.32
C VAL A 40 -8.04 0.88 -9.64
N VAL A 41 -7.33 1.90 -9.13
CA VAL A 41 -7.96 3.10 -8.57
C VAL A 41 -8.84 3.78 -9.61
N VAL A 42 -8.32 4.01 -10.82
CA VAL A 42 -9.10 4.66 -11.90
C VAL A 42 -10.27 3.79 -12.34
N ASP A 43 -10.04 2.50 -12.61
CA ASP A 43 -11.08 1.59 -13.12
C ASP A 43 -12.24 1.43 -12.13
N LEU A 44 -11.96 1.12 -10.86
CA LEU A 44 -13.00 0.96 -9.84
C LEU A 44 -13.77 2.25 -9.58
N THR A 45 -13.09 3.39 -9.62
CA THR A 45 -13.76 4.69 -9.43
C THR A 45 -14.67 5.04 -10.60
N LYS A 46 -14.24 4.76 -11.84
CA LYS A 46 -15.06 4.97 -13.04
C LYS A 46 -16.28 4.06 -13.02
N ARG A 47 -16.08 2.77 -12.73
CA ARG A 47 -17.13 1.77 -12.58
C ARG A 47 -18.16 2.15 -11.51
N LEU A 48 -17.69 2.58 -10.34
CA LEU A 48 -18.57 3.01 -9.25
C LEU A 48 -19.46 4.19 -9.67
N GLY A 49 -18.90 5.23 -10.30
CA GLY A 49 -19.70 6.36 -10.74
C GLY A 49 -20.76 5.99 -11.77
N VAL A 50 -20.38 5.19 -12.78
CA VAL A 50 -21.32 4.72 -13.81
C VAL A 50 -22.41 3.85 -13.19
N ALA A 51 -22.06 2.97 -12.25
CA ALA A 51 -23.02 2.12 -11.55
C ALA A 51 -24.02 2.93 -10.70
N LEU A 52 -23.58 4.04 -10.11
CA LEU A 52 -24.42 4.98 -9.35
C LEU A 52 -25.27 5.91 -10.25
N GLY A 53 -25.01 5.93 -11.56
CA GLY A 53 -25.89 6.57 -12.55
C GLY A 53 -25.36 7.85 -13.19
N VAL A 54 -24.09 8.24 -12.98
CA VAL A 54 -23.47 9.31 -13.78
C VAL A 54 -23.08 8.82 -15.19
N GLY A 55 -23.06 9.74 -16.16
CA GLY A 55 -22.78 9.39 -17.56
C GLY A 55 -21.32 9.02 -17.83
N GLY A 56 -20.41 9.55 -17.03
CA GLY A 56 -19.00 9.21 -17.07
C GLY A 56 -18.23 9.79 -15.88
N VAL A 57 -17.05 9.25 -15.64
CA VAL A 57 -16.11 9.76 -14.64
C VAL A 57 -14.75 9.84 -15.29
N GLU A 58 -14.09 10.99 -15.14
CA GLU A 58 -12.68 11.15 -15.44
C GLU A 58 -11.90 11.26 -14.14
N CYS A 59 -10.76 10.57 -14.08
CA CYS A 59 -9.91 10.50 -12.89
C CYS A 59 -8.46 10.72 -13.30
N GLY A 60 -7.86 11.79 -12.77
CA GLY A 60 -6.45 12.09 -12.87
C GLY A 60 -5.76 11.78 -11.54
N LEU A 61 -4.70 10.98 -11.60
CA LEU A 61 -3.92 10.62 -10.43
C LEU A 61 -2.59 11.37 -10.43
N SER A 62 -2.22 11.89 -9.27
CA SER A 62 -0.92 12.47 -8.96
C SER A 62 -0.43 11.91 -7.63
N PHE A 63 0.87 11.91 -7.38
CA PHE A 63 1.44 11.31 -6.17
C PHE A 63 0.86 11.84 -4.84
N ASN A 64 0.46 13.12 -4.85
CA ASN A 64 -0.12 13.80 -3.69
C ASN A 64 -1.59 14.23 -3.89
N ALA A 65 -2.21 13.93 -5.03
CA ALA A 65 -3.57 14.43 -5.28
C ALA A 65 -4.35 13.52 -6.22
N ILE A 66 -5.66 13.45 -5.98
CA ILE A 66 -6.63 12.84 -6.89
C ILE A 66 -7.52 13.95 -7.41
N THR A 67 -7.62 14.05 -8.73
CA THR A 67 -8.55 14.93 -9.43
C THR A 67 -9.63 14.07 -10.04
N LEU A 68 -10.88 14.32 -9.70
CA LEU A 68 -12.01 13.56 -10.22
C LEU A 68 -13.07 14.49 -10.78
N THR A 69 -13.55 14.15 -11.97
CA THR A 69 -14.61 14.87 -12.67
C THR A 69 -15.74 13.91 -13.01
N THR A 70 -16.95 14.18 -12.51
CA THR A 70 -18.16 13.46 -12.94
C THR A 70 -18.85 14.23 -14.06
N LEU A 71 -19.22 13.52 -15.14
CA LEU A 71 -19.89 14.05 -16.32
C LEU A 71 -21.34 13.56 -16.35
N TYR A 72 -22.29 14.49 -16.46
CA TYR A 72 -23.71 14.18 -16.52
C TYR A 72 -24.49 15.24 -17.30
N ASN A 73 -25.17 14.84 -18.38
CA ASN A 73 -26.02 15.73 -19.21
C ASN A 73 -25.37 17.09 -19.57
N GLY A 74 -24.08 17.11 -19.92
CA GLY A 74 -23.33 18.34 -20.26
C GLY A 74 -22.83 19.14 -19.06
N HIS A 75 -23.20 18.77 -17.83
CA HIS A 75 -22.65 19.33 -16.60
C HIS A 75 -21.47 18.52 -16.09
N CYS A 76 -20.44 19.21 -15.63
CA CYS A 76 -19.28 18.62 -14.99
C CYS A 76 -19.10 19.14 -13.56
N ILE A 77 -18.81 18.24 -12.64
CA ILE A 77 -18.40 18.58 -11.27
C ILE A 77 -17.01 18.00 -11.07
N THR A 78 -16.04 18.90 -10.88
CA THR A 78 -14.62 18.55 -10.64
C THR A 78 -14.29 18.77 -9.18
N THR A 79 -13.60 17.81 -8.57
CA THR A 79 -13.11 17.92 -7.20
C THR A 79 -11.68 17.39 -7.11
N VAL A 80 -10.88 18.03 -6.27
CA VAL A 80 -9.50 17.63 -6.00
C VAL A 80 -9.36 17.32 -4.52
N ARG A 81 -8.67 16.23 -4.19
CA ARG A 81 -8.36 15.86 -2.80
C ARG A 81 -6.90 15.49 -2.66
N ASN A 82 -6.31 15.95 -1.56
CA ASN A 82 -4.95 15.60 -1.19
C ASN A 82 -4.92 14.15 -0.67
N THR A 83 -3.87 13.42 -1.00
CA THR A 83 -3.70 12.02 -0.59
C THR A 83 -2.65 11.92 0.50
N VAL A 84 -2.97 11.20 1.57
CA VAL A 84 -2.05 10.87 2.65
C VAL A 84 -1.71 9.39 2.54
N HIS A 85 -0.46 9.06 2.21
CA HIS A 85 -0.06 7.66 2.10
C HIS A 85 -0.13 6.97 3.47
N GLN A 86 -0.83 5.84 3.52
CA GLN A 86 -0.97 5.03 4.72
C GLN A 86 -0.34 3.65 4.49
N GLY A 87 -0.31 2.81 5.53
CA GLY A 87 0.21 1.44 5.39
C GLY A 87 -0.59 0.63 4.37
N ILE A 88 0.06 -0.34 3.73
CA ILE A 88 -0.57 -1.24 2.76
C ILE A 88 -1.55 -2.16 3.50
N ASN A 89 -2.81 -2.20 3.07
CA ASN A 89 -3.80 -3.14 3.58
C ASN A 89 -4.67 -3.69 2.43
N VAL A 90 -4.32 -4.88 1.97
CA VAL A 90 -4.99 -5.55 0.85
C VAL A 90 -6.42 -5.97 1.21
N SER A 91 -6.70 -6.30 2.49
CA SER A 91 -8.06 -6.65 2.93
C SER A 91 -9.06 -5.53 2.64
N ILE A 92 -8.66 -4.29 2.92
CA ILE A 92 -9.49 -3.12 2.65
C ILE A 92 -9.71 -2.92 1.15
N LEU A 93 -8.67 -3.14 0.33
CA LEU A 93 -8.80 -3.06 -1.13
C LEU A 93 -9.84 -4.06 -1.67
N VAL A 94 -9.79 -5.31 -1.17
CA VAL A 94 -10.75 -6.36 -1.55
C VAL A 94 -12.16 -6.00 -1.11
N GLN A 95 -12.35 -5.49 0.11
CA GLN A 95 -13.67 -5.03 0.58
C GLN A 95 -14.24 -3.92 -0.30
N ILE A 96 -13.42 -2.92 -0.67
CA ILE A 96 -13.85 -1.85 -1.58
C ILE A 96 -14.23 -2.41 -2.96
N GLN A 97 -13.42 -3.30 -3.51
CA GLN A 97 -13.71 -3.95 -4.79
C GLN A 97 -15.03 -4.73 -4.74
N GLN A 98 -15.30 -5.46 -3.65
CA GLN A 98 -16.56 -6.18 -3.45
C GLN A 98 -17.76 -5.21 -3.38
N ILE A 99 -17.61 -4.07 -2.69
CA ILE A 99 -18.65 -3.04 -2.65
C ILE A 99 -18.97 -2.54 -4.06
N VAL A 100 -17.95 -2.21 -4.86
CA VAL A 100 -18.14 -1.73 -6.26
C VAL A 100 -18.86 -2.78 -7.10
N LEU A 101 -18.40 -4.05 -7.05
CA LEU A 101 -19.01 -5.16 -7.79
C LEU A 101 -20.47 -5.40 -7.40
N ASP A 102 -20.82 -5.28 -6.12
CA ASP A 102 -22.20 -5.44 -5.66
C ASP A 102 -23.11 -4.33 -6.19
N VAL A 103 -22.62 -3.08 -6.20
CA VAL A 103 -23.36 -1.93 -6.77
C VAL A 103 -23.55 -2.10 -8.28
N GLU A 104 -22.54 -2.58 -9.00
CA GLU A 104 -22.66 -2.92 -10.43
C GLU A 104 -23.73 -3.99 -10.68
N ARG A 105 -23.73 -5.07 -9.90
CA ARG A 105 -24.73 -6.14 -10.02
C ARG A 105 -26.15 -5.65 -9.74
N GLN A 106 -26.34 -4.85 -8.69
CA GLN A 106 -27.64 -4.27 -8.36
C GLN A 106 -28.18 -3.39 -9.51
N ARG A 107 -27.29 -2.60 -10.11
CA ARG A 107 -27.63 -1.75 -11.26
C ARG A 107 -28.04 -2.58 -12.48
N GLN A 108 -27.33 -3.66 -12.77
CA GLN A 108 -27.63 -4.58 -13.89
C GLN A 108 -28.95 -5.34 -13.68
N ALA A 109 -29.29 -5.67 -12.44
CA ALA A 109 -30.56 -6.32 -12.09
C ALA A 109 -31.80 -5.41 -12.26
N GLY A 110 -31.63 -4.18 -12.76
CA GLY A 110 -32.73 -3.25 -13.05
C GLY A 110 -33.23 -2.47 -11.82
N GLY A 111 -32.71 -2.76 -10.63
CA GLY A 111 -33.00 -1.99 -9.42
C GLY A 111 -32.27 -0.65 -9.46
N ARG A 112 -32.94 0.44 -9.87
CA ARG A 112 -32.49 1.77 -9.50
C ARG A 112 -32.96 2.03 -8.07
N ASP A 113 -32.19 1.50 -7.13
CA ASP A 113 -32.47 1.72 -5.72
C ASP A 113 -32.16 3.18 -5.37
N GLU A 114 -33.17 3.94 -4.96
CA GLU A 114 -33.06 5.34 -4.55
C GLU A 114 -32.09 5.50 -3.36
N HIS A 115 -31.85 4.41 -2.64
CA HIS A 115 -30.92 4.33 -1.52
C HIS A 115 -29.53 3.77 -1.88
N ALA A 116 -29.23 3.45 -3.14
CA ALA A 116 -27.94 2.88 -3.54
C ALA A 116 -26.73 3.73 -3.09
N VAL A 117 -26.82 5.05 -3.23
CA VAL A 117 -25.78 5.99 -2.79
C VAL A 117 -25.58 5.92 -1.28
N THR A 118 -26.68 5.95 -0.51
CA THR A 118 -26.64 5.93 0.96
C THR A 118 -26.16 4.57 1.49
N HIS A 119 -26.57 3.47 0.86
CA HIS A 119 -26.13 2.13 1.23
C HIS A 119 -24.63 1.95 0.97
N THR A 120 -24.16 2.43 -0.18
CA THR A 120 -22.73 2.38 -0.52
C THR A 120 -21.90 3.24 0.42
N GLU A 121 -22.38 4.43 0.77
CA GLU A 121 -21.74 5.31 1.75
C GLU A 121 -21.58 4.62 3.12
N LYS A 122 -22.66 4.01 3.63
CA LYS A 122 -22.63 3.24 4.89
C LYS A 122 -21.68 2.04 4.83
N ARG A 123 -21.63 1.32 3.71
CA ARG A 123 -20.68 0.20 3.53
C ARG A 123 -19.23 0.67 3.52
N LEU A 124 -18.97 1.83 2.91
CA LEU A 124 -17.64 2.44 2.88
C LEU A 124 -17.24 2.99 4.27
N ASP A 125 -18.21 3.43 5.08
CA ASP A 125 -18.00 3.81 6.49
C ASP A 125 -17.68 2.59 7.37
N ASN A 126 -18.35 1.47 7.13
CA ASN A 126 -18.23 0.23 7.90
C ASN A 126 -17.14 -0.73 7.38
N ILE A 127 -16.14 -0.24 6.64
CA ILE A 127 -15.00 -1.06 6.22
C ILE A 127 -14.28 -1.57 7.46
N ASP A 128 -14.09 -2.88 7.51
CA ASP A 128 -13.36 -3.49 8.60
C ASP A 128 -11.85 -3.19 8.45
N ARG A 129 -11.29 -2.57 9.49
CA ARG A 129 -9.88 -2.22 9.61
C ARG A 129 -9.13 -3.09 10.62
N THR A 130 -9.74 -4.19 11.06
CA THR A 130 -9.09 -5.14 11.96
C THR A 130 -7.71 -5.53 11.42
N THR A 131 -6.73 -5.46 12.31
CA THR A 131 -5.34 -5.81 12.02
C THR A 131 -4.95 -6.99 12.89
N TYR A 132 -4.10 -7.87 12.36
CA TYR A 132 -3.57 -8.99 13.13
C TYR A 132 -2.81 -8.50 14.37
N PRO A 133 -2.82 -9.28 15.47
CA PRO A 133 -2.09 -8.90 16.67
C PRO A 133 -0.59 -8.79 16.38
N ASN A 134 0.02 -7.69 16.81
CA ASN A 134 1.41 -7.32 16.49
C ASN A 134 2.42 -8.43 16.81
N THR A 135 2.22 -9.16 17.92
CA THR A 135 3.12 -10.25 18.34
C THR A 135 3.08 -11.44 17.38
N LEU A 136 1.89 -11.79 16.88
CA LEU A 136 1.74 -12.90 15.94
C LEU A 136 2.39 -12.55 14.59
N MET A 137 2.14 -11.33 14.10
CA MET A 137 2.79 -10.84 12.88
C MET A 137 4.31 -10.81 13.05
N ALA A 138 4.82 -10.33 14.19
CA ALA A 138 6.26 -10.29 14.46
C ALA A 138 6.90 -11.68 14.43
N PHE A 139 6.20 -12.68 14.98
CA PHE A 139 6.67 -14.07 14.97
C PHE A 139 6.78 -14.63 13.53
N PHE A 140 5.76 -14.44 12.69
CA PHE A 140 5.80 -14.91 11.31
C PHE A 140 6.85 -14.18 10.46
N VAL A 141 7.07 -12.89 10.69
CA VAL A 141 8.14 -12.13 10.02
C VAL A 141 9.52 -12.63 10.44
N GLY A 142 9.74 -12.85 11.75
CA GLY A 142 10.98 -13.45 12.25
C GLY A 142 11.22 -14.84 11.67
N MET A 143 10.17 -15.67 11.61
CA MET A 143 10.22 -17.00 11.00
C MET A 143 10.56 -16.95 9.51
N SER A 144 10.03 -15.99 8.75
CA SER A 144 10.38 -15.85 7.33
C SER A 144 11.85 -15.48 7.15
N CYS A 145 12.38 -14.57 7.98
CA CYS A 145 13.81 -14.22 7.99
C CYS A 145 14.68 -15.45 8.32
N ALA A 146 14.27 -16.27 9.29
CA ALA A 146 14.98 -17.49 9.68
C ALA A 146 15.02 -18.54 8.56
N CYS A 147 13.88 -18.75 7.89
CA CYS A 147 13.79 -19.62 6.72
C CYS A 147 14.66 -19.12 5.56
N PHE A 148 14.67 -17.81 5.32
CA PHE A 148 15.53 -17.22 4.29
C PHE A 148 17.01 -17.42 4.61
N ALA A 149 17.42 -17.23 5.87
CA ALA A 149 18.78 -17.50 6.31
C ALA A 149 19.16 -18.97 6.09
N TYR A 150 18.25 -19.91 6.40
CA TYR A 150 18.48 -21.33 6.17
C TYR A 150 18.65 -21.66 4.68
N LEU A 151 17.80 -21.10 3.82
CA LEU A 151 17.84 -21.31 2.37
C LEU A 151 19.12 -20.74 1.72
N ASN A 152 19.71 -19.69 2.29
CA ASN A 152 20.97 -19.12 1.82
C ASN A 152 22.22 -19.81 2.43
N GLY A 153 22.05 -21.02 2.99
CA GLY A 153 23.16 -21.80 3.53
C GLY A 153 23.55 -21.43 4.97
N GLY A 154 22.68 -20.73 5.70
CA GLY A 154 22.81 -20.54 7.15
C GLY A 154 22.47 -21.83 7.90
N GLY A 155 23.31 -22.22 8.87
CA GLY A 155 22.99 -23.33 9.76
C GLY A 155 21.80 -23.02 10.69
N LEU A 156 21.27 -24.03 11.37
CA LEU A 156 20.14 -23.88 12.30
C LEU A 156 20.37 -22.82 13.38
N ALA A 157 21.61 -22.68 13.87
CA ALA A 157 21.97 -21.64 14.82
C ALA A 157 21.81 -20.22 14.24
N ILE A 158 22.23 -20.01 12.98
CA ILE A 158 22.08 -18.74 12.28
C ILE A 158 20.60 -18.42 12.05
N SER A 159 19.79 -19.42 11.71
CA SER A 159 18.34 -19.30 11.60
C SER A 159 17.67 -18.87 12.92
N LEU A 160 18.13 -19.39 14.07
CA LEU A 160 17.60 -18.97 15.37
C LEU A 160 17.97 -17.51 15.71
N VAL A 161 19.22 -17.11 15.45
CA VAL A 161 19.66 -15.71 15.67
C VAL A 161 18.85 -14.76 14.78
N THR A 162 18.68 -15.10 13.49
CA THR A 162 17.90 -14.29 12.55
C THR A 162 16.42 -14.23 12.89
N LEU A 163 15.84 -15.29 13.48
CA LEU A 163 14.47 -15.28 14.00
C LEU A 163 14.32 -14.20 15.08
N VAL A 164 15.22 -14.19 16.07
CA VAL A 164 15.18 -13.23 17.18
C VAL A 164 15.45 -11.81 16.67
N ALA A 165 16.44 -11.64 15.79
CA ALA A 165 16.76 -10.35 15.18
C ALA A 165 15.57 -9.79 14.40
N GLY A 166 14.95 -10.60 13.53
CA GLY A 166 13.78 -10.22 12.74
C GLY A 166 12.57 -9.89 13.62
N PHE A 167 12.31 -10.70 14.65
CA PHE A 167 11.22 -10.46 15.62
C PHE A 167 11.38 -9.13 16.36
N CYS A 168 12.59 -8.84 16.87
CA CYS A 168 12.87 -7.58 17.56
C CYS A 168 12.83 -6.38 16.62
N ALA A 169 13.36 -6.52 15.40
CA ALA A 169 13.36 -5.46 14.40
C ALA A 169 11.93 -5.06 14.01
N ILE A 170 11.07 -6.01 13.64
CA ILE A 170 9.69 -5.71 13.25
C ILE A 170 8.87 -5.16 14.43
N ARG A 171 9.12 -5.63 15.66
CA ARG A 171 8.48 -5.08 16.86
C ARG A 171 8.86 -3.62 17.10
N THR A 172 10.13 -3.30 16.87
CA THR A 172 10.65 -1.92 16.91
C THR A 172 9.98 -1.06 15.85
N ARG A 173 9.92 -1.53 14.60
CA ARG A 173 9.23 -0.85 13.50
C ARG A 173 7.78 -0.51 13.84
N MET A 174 7.04 -1.48 14.37
CA MET A 174 5.64 -1.30 14.77
C MET A 174 5.48 -0.29 15.90
N TYR A 175 6.35 -0.35 16.91
CA TYR A 175 6.32 0.59 18.03
C TYR A 175 6.55 2.03 17.55
N LEU A 176 7.59 2.26 16.74
CA LEU A 176 7.87 3.59 16.20
C LEU A 176 6.76 4.08 15.26
N SER A 177 6.21 3.19 14.43
CA SER A 177 5.10 3.55 13.53
C SER A 177 3.83 3.93 14.30
N ALA A 178 3.55 3.29 15.44
CA ALA A 178 2.41 3.64 16.29
C ALA A 178 2.57 5.03 16.94
N HIS A 179 3.80 5.48 17.15
CA HIS A 179 4.13 6.82 17.65
C HIS A 179 4.25 7.89 16.55
N HIS A 180 3.81 7.59 15.31
CA HIS A 180 3.76 8.56 14.20
C HIS A 180 5.13 9.15 13.81
N PHE A 181 6.23 8.40 14.01
CA PHE A 181 7.54 8.79 13.51
C PHE A 181 7.58 8.78 11.97
N ASN A 182 8.46 9.60 11.40
CA ASN A 182 8.68 9.64 9.95
C ASN A 182 9.14 8.26 9.43
N PRO A 183 8.51 7.68 8.39
CA PRO A 183 8.86 6.37 7.85
C PRO A 183 10.35 6.15 7.56
N PHE A 184 11.07 7.18 7.10
CA PHE A 184 12.52 7.09 6.84
C PHE A 184 13.31 6.83 8.12
N VAL A 185 12.99 7.55 9.21
CA VAL A 185 13.62 7.37 10.53
C VAL A 185 13.28 6.00 11.11
N VAL A 186 12.03 5.55 10.95
CA VAL A 186 11.62 4.21 11.38
C VAL A 186 12.44 3.14 10.69
N VAL A 187 12.67 3.27 9.38
CA VAL A 187 13.48 2.31 8.62
C VAL A 187 14.95 2.34 9.05
N ILE A 188 15.55 3.51 9.29
CA ILE A 188 16.93 3.63 9.81
C ILE A 188 17.08 2.86 11.12
N ILE A 189 16.20 3.12 12.09
CA ILE A 189 16.29 2.51 13.42
C ILE A 189 16.01 1.00 13.34
N THR A 190 15.05 0.59 12.52
CA THR A 190 14.73 -0.84 12.32
C THR A 190 15.91 -1.58 11.69
N ALA A 191 16.54 -1.00 10.66
CA ALA A 191 17.72 -1.58 10.02
C ALA A 191 18.88 -1.71 11.01
N PHE A 192 19.13 -0.66 11.79
CA PHE A 192 20.15 -0.65 12.83
C PHE A 192 19.94 -1.79 13.85
N VAL A 193 18.73 -1.95 14.38
CA VAL A 193 18.40 -3.02 15.35
C VAL A 193 18.51 -4.41 14.71
N ALA A 194 18.02 -4.57 13.48
CA ALA A 194 18.12 -5.83 12.74
C ALA A 194 19.58 -6.25 12.55
N THR A 195 20.42 -5.34 12.07
CA THR A 195 21.85 -5.57 11.85
C THR A 195 22.60 -5.81 13.16
N LEU A 196 22.31 -5.05 14.22
CA LEU A 196 22.96 -5.22 15.52
C LEU A 196 22.71 -6.61 16.12
N LEU A 197 21.46 -7.07 16.08
CA LEU A 197 21.08 -8.39 16.60
C LEU A 197 21.52 -9.52 15.67
N GLY A 198 21.45 -9.32 14.36
CA GLY A 198 21.96 -10.29 13.37
C GLY A 198 23.47 -10.49 13.51
N ALA A 199 24.22 -9.42 13.83
CA ALA A 199 25.65 -9.48 13.98
C ALA A 199 26.12 -10.19 15.27
N VAL A 200 25.22 -10.51 16.21
CA VAL A 200 25.53 -11.40 17.35
C VAL A 200 26.03 -12.78 16.85
N ALA A 201 25.62 -13.20 15.65
CA ALA A 201 26.15 -14.41 15.02
C ALA A 201 27.68 -14.38 14.80
N TYR A 202 28.28 -13.19 14.57
CA TYR A 202 29.73 -13.06 14.44
C TYR A 202 30.46 -13.30 15.76
N PHE A 203 29.92 -12.80 16.88
CA PHE A 203 30.56 -12.92 18.19
C PHE A 203 30.46 -14.31 18.80
N LEU A 204 29.42 -15.06 18.44
CA LEU A 204 29.19 -16.41 18.93
C LEU A 204 29.90 -17.49 18.08
N GLU A 205 30.64 -17.08 17.04
CA GLU A 205 31.30 -17.99 16.06
C GLU A 205 30.34 -19.08 15.52
N LEU A 206 29.05 -18.74 15.41
CA LEU A 206 28.00 -19.69 15.04
C LEU A 206 28.00 -19.92 13.53
N GLY A 207 28.93 -20.74 13.07
CA GLY A 207 28.99 -21.25 11.70
C GLY A 207 29.75 -20.38 10.71
N VAL A 208 29.94 -20.93 9.51
CA VAL A 208 30.88 -20.42 8.49
C VAL A 208 30.40 -19.13 7.80
N ASN A 209 29.12 -18.75 7.95
CA ASN A 209 28.47 -17.69 7.16
C ASN A 209 27.63 -16.72 8.00
N ALA A 210 28.24 -16.00 8.96
CA ALA A 210 27.54 -15.01 9.80
C ALA A 210 27.00 -13.79 9.01
N ASP A 211 27.52 -13.56 7.81
CA ASP A 211 27.07 -12.57 6.83
C ASP A 211 25.63 -12.83 6.36
N VAL A 212 25.26 -14.10 6.21
CA VAL A 212 23.90 -14.52 5.85
C VAL A 212 22.90 -14.10 6.93
N ALA A 213 23.31 -14.04 8.20
CA ALA A 213 22.46 -13.63 9.31
C ALA A 213 22.05 -12.15 9.20
N VAL A 214 23.03 -11.29 8.94
CA VAL A 214 22.80 -9.85 8.77
C VAL A 214 21.97 -9.59 7.49
N ALA A 215 22.23 -10.33 6.41
CA ALA A 215 21.47 -10.17 5.15
C ALA A 215 19.99 -10.48 5.33
N SER A 216 19.74 -11.62 5.96
CA SER A 216 18.40 -12.18 6.10
C SER A 216 17.54 -11.37 7.08
N SER A 217 18.15 -10.81 8.12
CA SER A 217 17.44 -10.00 9.13
C SER A 217 16.99 -8.64 8.59
N VAL A 218 17.70 -8.06 7.61
CA VAL A 218 17.37 -6.75 7.04
C VAL A 218 16.38 -6.84 5.86
N LEU A 219 16.22 -8.02 5.25
CA LEU A 219 15.36 -8.24 4.08
C LEU A 219 13.92 -7.73 4.26
N LEU A 220 13.39 -7.73 5.49
CA LEU A 220 12.05 -7.22 5.82
C LEU A 220 11.83 -5.72 5.48
N LEU A 221 12.91 -4.98 5.27
CA LEU A 221 12.88 -3.54 4.98
C LEU A 221 12.83 -3.22 3.49
N VAL A 222 13.05 -4.21 2.62
CA VAL A 222 13.01 -3.98 1.16
C VAL A 222 11.59 -3.57 0.76
N PRO A 223 11.39 -2.38 0.16
CA PRO A 223 10.07 -1.88 -0.21
C PRO A 223 9.58 -2.52 -1.51
N SER A 224 9.41 -3.84 -1.52
CA SER A 224 9.05 -4.61 -2.72
C SER A 224 7.72 -4.18 -3.32
N PHE A 225 6.69 -3.97 -2.47
CA PHE A 225 5.35 -3.60 -2.93
C PHE A 225 5.32 -2.22 -3.62
N PRO A 226 5.90 -1.13 -3.04
CA PRO A 226 6.06 0.14 -3.76
C PRO A 226 6.84 0.04 -5.06
N ILE A 227 7.92 -0.73 -5.13
CA ILE A 227 8.74 -0.88 -6.34
C ILE A 227 7.95 -1.55 -7.47
N ILE A 228 7.26 -2.66 -7.17
CA ILE A 228 6.44 -3.38 -8.15
C ILE A 228 5.33 -2.47 -8.68
N ASN A 229 4.64 -1.76 -7.77
CA ASN A 229 3.58 -0.84 -8.17
C ASN A 229 4.11 0.35 -8.99
N ALA A 230 5.27 0.91 -8.63
CA ALA A 230 5.90 2.00 -9.38
C ALA A 230 6.20 1.57 -10.82
N LEU A 231 6.80 0.38 -10.99
CA LEU A 231 7.09 -0.17 -12.31
C LEU A 231 5.82 -0.42 -13.12
N SER A 232 4.82 -1.04 -12.50
CA SER A 232 3.54 -1.33 -13.16
C SER A 232 2.81 -0.04 -13.57
N ASP A 233 2.83 0.99 -12.72
CA ASP A 233 2.26 2.30 -13.03
C ASP A 233 2.96 2.96 -14.23
N ILE A 234 4.31 2.92 -14.29
CA ILE A 234 5.07 3.46 -15.44
C ILE A 234 4.70 2.72 -16.73
N LEU A 235 4.67 1.39 -16.71
CA LEU A 235 4.37 0.56 -17.87
C LEU A 235 2.93 0.77 -18.38
N LYS A 236 1.99 1.07 -17.48
CA LYS A 236 0.58 1.33 -17.82
C LYS A 236 0.29 2.80 -18.15
N GLY A 237 1.31 3.66 -18.24
CA GLY A 237 1.20 5.07 -18.64
C GLY A 237 0.95 6.04 -17.49
N TYR A 238 0.90 5.60 -16.23
CA TYR A 238 0.81 6.43 -15.03
C TYR A 238 2.20 6.91 -14.57
N ILE A 239 2.97 7.53 -15.47
CA ILE A 239 4.39 7.84 -15.27
C ILE A 239 4.62 8.73 -14.06
N ASN A 240 3.87 9.83 -13.91
CA ASN A 240 4.04 10.77 -12.78
C ASN A 240 3.83 10.09 -11.42
N MET A 241 2.86 9.17 -11.33
CA MET A 241 2.58 8.42 -10.12
C MET A 241 3.70 7.39 -9.84
N GLY A 242 4.12 6.67 -10.87
CA GLY A 242 5.16 5.67 -10.78
C GLY A 242 6.52 6.24 -10.38
N VAL A 243 6.92 7.39 -10.94
CA VAL A 243 8.16 8.08 -10.53
C VAL A 243 8.10 8.52 -9.06
N GLY A 244 6.95 9.01 -8.59
CA GLY A 244 6.76 9.36 -7.18
C GLY A 244 6.93 8.15 -6.24
N ARG A 245 6.28 7.02 -6.58
CA ARG A 245 6.42 5.76 -5.82
C ARG A 245 7.85 5.20 -5.86
N TRP A 246 8.50 5.30 -7.01
CA TRP A 246 9.90 4.88 -7.19
C TRP A 246 10.84 5.68 -6.30
N MET A 247 10.74 7.02 -6.33
CA MET A 247 11.54 7.91 -5.50
C MET A 247 11.30 7.68 -4.00
N PHE A 248 10.06 7.41 -3.61
CA PHE A 248 9.77 7.07 -2.23
C PHE A 248 10.43 5.75 -1.81
N ALA A 249 10.36 4.73 -2.67
CA ALA A 249 10.99 3.43 -2.42
C ALA A 249 12.53 3.54 -2.34
N THR A 250 13.17 4.30 -3.23
CA THR A 250 14.63 4.51 -3.19
C THR A 250 15.07 5.24 -1.93
N MET A 251 14.31 6.23 -1.46
CA MET A 251 14.59 6.92 -0.20
C MET A 251 14.47 5.99 1.02
N LEU A 252 13.49 5.08 1.03
CA LEU A 252 13.39 4.05 2.07
C LEU A 252 14.59 3.09 2.02
N THR A 253 15.01 2.64 0.84
CA THR A 253 16.18 1.77 0.70
C THR A 253 17.46 2.47 1.17
N LEU A 254 17.66 3.74 0.79
CA LEU A 254 18.81 4.53 1.25
C LEU A 254 18.80 4.72 2.77
N SER A 255 17.62 4.94 3.35
CA SER A 255 17.42 5.00 4.80
C SER A 255 17.82 3.68 5.48
N ALA A 256 17.45 2.53 4.88
CA ALA A 256 17.86 1.22 5.39
C ALA A 256 19.38 1.06 5.34
N CYS A 257 20.01 1.41 4.20
CA CYS A 257 21.47 1.35 4.05
C CYS A 257 22.21 2.18 5.12
N VAL A 258 21.72 3.40 5.41
CA VAL A 258 22.28 4.24 6.48
C VAL A 258 22.22 3.54 7.83
N GLY A 259 21.08 2.93 8.17
CA GLY A 259 20.93 2.18 9.43
C GLY A 259 21.88 0.98 9.55
N ILE A 260 22.04 0.22 8.45
CA ILE A 260 22.99 -0.92 8.38
C ILE A 260 24.42 -0.43 8.59
N VAL A 261 24.86 0.59 7.85
CA VAL A 261 26.23 1.11 7.91
C VAL A 261 26.56 1.63 9.31
N ILE A 262 25.65 2.35 9.96
CA ILE A 262 25.83 2.81 11.34
C ILE A 262 26.06 1.63 12.29
N ALA A 263 25.30 0.55 12.16
CA ALA A 263 25.46 -0.65 12.98
C ALA A 263 26.81 -1.34 12.73
N LEU A 264 27.23 -1.47 11.47
CA LEU A 264 28.51 -2.10 11.12
C LEU A 264 29.72 -1.31 11.63
N ILE A 265 29.69 0.03 11.50
CA ILE A 265 30.73 0.92 12.03
C ILE A 265 30.82 0.77 13.55
N LEU A 266 29.68 0.75 14.24
CA LEU A 266 29.63 0.59 15.70
C LEU A 266 30.22 -0.76 16.15
N LEU A 267 29.98 -1.82 15.39
CA LEU A 267 30.50 -3.15 15.65
C LEU A 267 31.95 -3.37 15.18
N ARG A 268 32.55 -2.37 14.51
CA ARG A 268 33.89 -2.46 13.89
C ARG A 268 34.05 -3.67 12.95
N ILE A 269 32.98 -4.06 12.26
CA ILE A 269 33.03 -5.14 11.27
C ILE A 269 33.51 -4.52 9.95
N PRO A 270 34.72 -4.86 9.47
CA PRO A 270 35.34 -4.13 8.37
C PRO A 270 34.69 -4.44 7.01
N HIS A 271 34.12 -5.63 6.83
CA HIS A 271 33.53 -6.09 5.56
C HIS A 271 32.27 -6.93 5.82
N TRP A 272 31.21 -6.67 5.06
CA TRP A 272 30.00 -7.50 5.01
C TRP A 272 29.60 -7.65 3.53
N GLY A 273 29.88 -8.83 2.97
CA GLY A 273 29.89 -9.06 1.52
C GLY A 273 31.30 -8.92 0.91
N LEU A 274 31.44 -9.37 -0.35
CA LEU A 274 32.68 -9.39 -1.15
C LEU A 274 33.46 -8.07 -1.11
#